data_AF-A0A929V9F0-F1
#
_entry.id   AF-A0A929V9F0-F1
#
_cell.length_a   1.000
_cell.length_b   1.000
_cell.length_c   1.000
_cell.angle_alpha   90.00
_cell.angle_beta   90.00
_cell.angle_gamma   90.00
#
_symmetry.space_group_name_H-M   'P 1'
#
loop_
_entity.id
_entity.type
_entity.pdbx_description
1 polymer ?
#
loop_
_entity_poly.entity_id
_entity_poly.type
_entity_poly.pdbx_seq_one_letter_code
_entity_poly.pdbx_strand_id
1 'polypeptide(L)'
;MNKQEQERRAKLMRMQAERLPEIKRRFEENQNRSNFEKTEEKPVETGAAVIFEQAQKRNFNSNFKPGGKDFRGKKSDRANGANGANGANNSDNQKSRNNRQNKNNKKRGNQGNAAENTPAANDNDSRKVNLSVSTRRGEMVHHQRMLSQDVNAQATQHIIGVPVNKSRFNGYNGAQVTNAQLKAARPDPEAVRVIPIGGVGEFGIGKNMTVIEYKNEMIVIDMGVLFASEDYPGVNYMIPDIKYLEDNLSKVKAILFTHAHLDHIGACKHLLPKFGPLTPIYATDFTIGMIKRQMSEVDDLPELNYNVVDPFKHEKIQVSEHLSVEFVHMLHSIPGNCGLVIRTPNGVIYLSGDWRAEANPIDRQSDLERLDEIVKHEGISLMLNESTNIDSPGHHPHSEYDVGDNIGKVMDHYANGRVIISCFSSQINRIGMILEQAYRRGRKVAFAGFSMINNIEVALRAKCIKVPKDTVMKMEDIIKLPDDKVTIVCTGSQGELNAVLNRMVTGAHKFIKIKASDTIVFSSNPIPGNEPHVVNTVDGLLREGAQVIQNGKT
;
A
#
# COMPACT_ATOMS: atom_id res chain seq x y z
N MET A 1 -29.23 -44.94 11.65
CA MET A 1 -28.96 -44.13 10.44
C MET A 1 -30.26 -44.08 9.64
N ASN A 2 -30.80 -42.89 9.41
CA ASN A 2 -32.17 -42.69 8.92
C ASN A 2 -32.32 -43.19 7.46
N LYS A 3 -33.44 -43.85 7.13
CA LYS A 3 -33.69 -44.49 5.82
C LYS A 3 -33.60 -43.49 4.66
N GLN A 4 -34.00 -42.24 4.91
CA GLN A 4 -33.85 -41.11 3.98
C GLN A 4 -32.39 -40.76 3.66
N GLU A 5 -31.46 -40.96 4.60
CA GLU A 5 -30.05 -40.63 4.41
C GLU A 5 -29.32 -41.69 3.57
N GLN A 6 -29.74 -42.95 3.70
CA GLN A 6 -29.29 -44.03 2.82
C GLN A 6 -29.77 -43.82 1.39
N GLU A 7 -31.03 -43.43 1.18
CA GLU A 7 -31.55 -43.10 -0.15
C GLU A 7 -30.84 -41.90 -0.79
N ARG A 8 -30.54 -40.87 0.00
CA ARG A 8 -29.80 -39.69 -0.48
C ARG A 8 -28.37 -40.04 -0.91
N ARG A 9 -27.67 -40.88 -0.14
CA ARG A 9 -26.32 -41.37 -0.50
C ARG A 9 -26.35 -42.28 -1.73
N ALA A 10 -27.33 -43.17 -1.83
CA ALA A 10 -27.49 -44.03 -3.01
C ALA A 10 -27.74 -43.21 -4.28
N LYS A 11 -28.56 -42.16 -4.20
CA LYS A 11 -28.81 -41.24 -5.32
C LYS A 11 -27.56 -40.45 -5.74
N LEU A 12 -26.73 -40.04 -4.76
CA LEU A 12 -25.46 -39.33 -5.00
C LEU A 12 -24.42 -40.23 -5.67
N MET A 13 -24.28 -41.47 -5.18
CA MET A 13 -23.42 -42.50 -5.80
C MET A 13 -23.84 -42.80 -7.24
N ARG A 14 -25.15 -42.87 -7.51
CA ARG A 14 -25.67 -43.14 -8.85
C ARG A 14 -25.39 -41.98 -9.82
N MET A 15 -25.58 -40.73 -9.38
CA MET A 15 -25.20 -39.55 -10.17
C MET A 15 -23.69 -39.45 -10.43
N GLN A 16 -22.85 -39.85 -9.45
CA GLN A 16 -21.40 -39.89 -9.64
C GLN A 16 -20.99 -40.96 -10.65
N ALA A 17 -21.60 -42.15 -10.57
CA ALA A 17 -21.36 -43.24 -11.52
C ALA A 17 -21.81 -42.88 -12.94
N GLU A 18 -22.93 -42.17 -13.10
CA GLU A 18 -23.44 -41.71 -14.40
C GLU A 18 -22.55 -40.62 -15.04
N ARG A 19 -21.90 -39.76 -14.23
CA ARG A 19 -21.02 -38.69 -14.73
C ARG A 19 -19.57 -39.12 -14.96
N LEU A 20 -19.14 -40.24 -14.39
CA LEU A 20 -17.76 -40.72 -14.47
C LEU A 20 -17.27 -40.96 -15.92
N PRO A 21 -18.08 -41.50 -16.85
CA PRO A 21 -17.69 -41.69 -18.24
C PRO A 21 -17.44 -40.36 -18.98
N GLU A 22 -18.26 -39.34 -18.71
CA GLU A 22 -18.09 -38.01 -19.32
C GLU A 22 -16.84 -37.30 -18.78
N ILE A 23 -16.55 -37.45 -17.47
CA ILE A 23 -15.34 -36.92 -16.85
C ILE A 23 -14.09 -37.57 -17.45
N LYS A 24 -14.08 -38.90 -17.63
CA LYS A 24 -12.98 -39.62 -18.29
C LYS A 24 -12.79 -39.17 -19.73
N ARG A 25 -13.88 -39.01 -20.48
CA ARG A 25 -13.82 -38.53 -21.87
C ARG A 25 -13.24 -37.11 -21.96
N ARG A 26 -13.66 -36.17 -21.11
CA ARG A 26 -13.09 -34.81 -21.07
C ARG A 26 -11.62 -34.80 -20.66
N PHE A 27 -11.22 -35.71 -19.76
CA PHE A 27 -9.83 -35.88 -19.36
C PHE A 27 -8.96 -36.39 -20.52
N GLU A 28 -9.43 -37.39 -21.28
CA GLU A 28 -8.77 -37.91 -22.47
C GLU A 28 -8.72 -36.87 -23.62
N GLU A 29 -9.79 -36.11 -23.83
CA GLU A 29 -9.82 -35.00 -24.80
C GLU A 29 -8.81 -33.89 -24.43
N ASN A 30 -8.62 -33.59 -23.14
CA ASN A 30 -7.63 -32.63 -22.67
C ASN A 30 -6.18 -33.14 -22.81
N GLN A 31 -5.93 -34.42 -22.55
CA GLN A 31 -4.60 -35.00 -22.78
C GLN A 31 -4.25 -35.02 -24.27
N ASN A 32 -5.21 -35.32 -25.14
CA ASN A 32 -4.97 -35.30 -26.60
C ASN A 32 -4.75 -33.89 -27.17
N ARG A 33 -5.34 -32.85 -26.57
CA ARG A 33 -5.01 -31.44 -26.92
C ARG A 33 -3.57 -31.06 -26.56
N SER A 34 -3.06 -31.52 -25.43
CA SER A 34 -1.65 -31.27 -25.02
C SER A 34 -0.61 -31.90 -25.97
N ASN A 35 -0.99 -32.92 -26.73
CA ASN A 35 -0.11 -33.58 -27.70
C ASN A 35 -0.10 -32.90 -29.09
N PHE A 36 -1.09 -32.06 -29.41
CA PHE A 36 -1.17 -31.34 -30.70
C PHE A 36 -0.53 -29.94 -30.67
N GLU A 37 -0.16 -29.42 -29.50
CA GLU A 37 0.50 -28.11 -29.34
C GLU A 37 2.01 -28.18 -29.09
N LYS A 38 2.67 -29.30 -29.42
CA LYS A 38 4.14 -29.34 -29.53
C LYS A 38 4.62 -28.77 -30.86
N THR A 39 4.25 -27.52 -31.16
CA THR A 39 5.01 -26.69 -32.09
C THR A 39 6.21 -26.14 -31.34
N GLU A 40 7.42 -26.37 -31.87
CA GLU A 40 8.70 -25.94 -31.31
C GLU A 40 8.66 -24.53 -30.70
N GLU A 41 8.70 -24.44 -29.36
CA GLU A 41 8.90 -23.18 -28.65
C GLU A 41 10.31 -22.66 -28.97
N LYS A 42 10.41 -21.72 -29.91
CA LYS A 42 11.65 -20.98 -30.14
C LYS A 42 12.00 -20.21 -28.85
N PRO A 43 13.28 -20.17 -28.43
CA PRO A 43 13.69 -19.38 -27.27
C PRO A 43 13.31 -17.91 -27.49
N VAL A 44 12.49 -17.35 -26.59
CA VAL A 44 12.15 -15.93 -26.61
C VAL A 44 13.40 -15.15 -26.16
N GLU A 45 14.09 -14.52 -27.11
CA GLU A 45 15.17 -13.59 -26.78
C GLU A 45 14.56 -12.27 -26.27
N THR A 46 15.00 -11.78 -25.10
CA THR A 46 14.47 -10.56 -24.48
C THR A 46 14.99 -9.30 -25.18
N GLY A 47 14.11 -8.44 -25.69
CA GLY A 47 14.46 -7.17 -26.34
C GLY A 47 14.20 -5.95 -25.45
N ALA A 48 15.18 -5.53 -24.63
CA ALA A 48 14.92 -4.56 -23.56
C ALA A 48 15.11 -3.06 -23.94
N ALA A 49 15.64 -2.75 -25.13
CA ALA A 49 16.14 -1.40 -25.46
C ALA A 49 15.09 -0.27 -25.38
N VAL A 50 13.84 -0.52 -25.76
CA VAL A 50 12.80 0.54 -25.86
C VAL A 50 12.29 0.99 -24.50
N ILE A 51 12.20 0.07 -23.53
CA ILE A 51 11.69 0.35 -22.17
C ILE A 51 12.70 1.21 -21.41
N PHE A 52 14.00 0.90 -21.53
CA PHE A 52 15.07 1.64 -20.86
C PHE A 52 15.19 3.10 -21.35
N GLU A 53 15.02 3.36 -22.65
CA GLU A 53 15.06 4.75 -23.17
C GLU A 53 13.91 5.62 -22.66
N GLN A 54 12.72 5.05 -22.43
CA GLN A 54 11.57 5.81 -21.94
C GLN A 54 11.72 6.21 -20.47
N ALA A 55 12.32 5.35 -19.65
CA ALA A 55 12.58 5.64 -18.23
C ALA A 55 13.69 6.70 -18.08
N GLN A 56 14.79 6.56 -18.84
CA GLN A 56 15.91 7.51 -18.80
C GLN A 56 15.50 8.94 -19.23
N LYS A 57 14.63 9.07 -20.25
CA LYS A 57 14.15 10.39 -20.70
C LYS A 57 13.22 11.09 -19.71
N ARG A 58 12.74 10.40 -18.67
CA ARG A 58 11.80 10.95 -17.67
C ARG A 58 12.43 11.23 -16.30
N ASN A 59 13.71 10.96 -16.10
CA ASN A 59 14.44 11.32 -14.86
C ASN A 59 14.90 12.79 -14.81
N PHE A 60 14.20 13.71 -15.46
CA PHE A 60 14.39 15.15 -15.26
C PHE A 60 13.03 15.88 -15.39
N ASN A 61 12.41 16.17 -14.25
CA ASN A 61 11.59 17.37 -14.08
C ASN A 61 11.39 17.67 -12.58
N SER A 62 12.47 18.10 -11.93
CA SER A 62 12.40 18.93 -10.72
C SER A 62 11.87 20.32 -11.11
N ASN A 63 10.59 20.41 -11.45
CA ASN A 63 9.90 21.68 -11.62
C ASN A 63 8.64 21.68 -10.74
N PHE A 64 8.86 21.38 -9.45
CA PHE A 64 8.03 21.93 -8.40
C PHE A 64 8.70 23.23 -7.94
N LYS A 65 8.34 24.36 -8.56
CA LYS A 65 8.64 25.66 -7.95
C LYS A 65 7.75 25.79 -6.72
N PRO A 66 8.28 26.02 -5.51
CA PRO A 66 7.46 26.26 -4.35
C PRO A 66 6.71 27.59 -4.53
N GLY A 67 5.39 27.54 -4.36
CA GLY A 67 4.54 28.69 -4.02
C GLY A 67 4.43 29.79 -5.07
N GLY A 68 3.31 29.81 -5.79
CA GLY A 68 2.84 30.99 -6.51
C GLY A 68 2.69 32.19 -5.56
N LYS A 69 3.31 33.30 -5.95
CA LYS A 69 3.06 34.63 -5.38
C LYS A 69 1.67 35.09 -5.83
N ASP A 70 0.72 35.21 -4.91
CA ASP A 70 -0.47 36.03 -5.09
C ASP A 70 -0.97 36.57 -3.74
N PHE A 71 -0.38 37.67 -3.27
CA PHE A 71 -1.09 38.79 -2.62
C PHE A 71 -0.12 39.97 -2.44
N ARG A 72 -0.04 40.87 -3.43
CA ARG A 72 0.55 42.21 -3.24
C ARG A 72 -0.57 43.22 -3.06
N GLY A 73 -0.98 43.41 -1.81
CA GLY A 73 -1.68 44.61 -1.37
C GLY A 73 -0.71 45.81 -1.38
N LYS A 74 -1.10 46.89 -2.04
CA LYS A 74 -0.44 48.20 -2.05
C LYS A 74 -0.12 48.71 -0.63
N LYS A 75 1.08 49.24 -0.43
CA LYS A 75 1.43 50.38 0.45
C LYS A 75 2.88 50.79 0.14
N SER A 76 3.04 51.85 -0.64
CA SER A 76 3.35 53.23 -0.20
C SER A 76 4.83 53.42 0.13
N ASP A 77 5.52 54.11 -0.77
CA ASP A 77 6.87 54.63 -0.61
C ASP A 77 7.02 55.43 0.68
N ARG A 78 8.12 55.20 1.40
CA ARG A 78 8.88 56.27 2.06
C ARG A 78 10.32 55.82 2.24
N ALA A 79 11.20 56.68 1.74
CA ALA A 79 12.64 56.55 1.69
C ALA A 79 13.33 56.74 3.06
N ASN A 80 14.65 56.53 3.02
CA ASN A 80 15.69 56.77 4.01
C ASN A 80 15.92 55.58 4.95
N GLY A 81 17.12 55.02 5.08
CA GLY A 81 18.45 55.41 4.63
C GLY A 81 19.47 54.73 5.55
N ALA A 82 20.70 54.58 5.04
CA ALA A 82 21.93 54.27 5.77
C ALA A 82 22.18 52.82 6.26
N ASN A 83 23.11 52.18 5.54
CA ASN A 83 24.41 51.66 6.01
C ASN A 83 24.50 50.87 7.32
N GLY A 84 25.21 49.73 7.24
CA GLY A 84 26.07 49.29 8.35
C GLY A 84 26.22 47.79 8.46
N ALA A 85 27.28 47.26 7.85
CA ALA A 85 27.68 45.87 7.90
C ALA A 85 28.33 45.46 9.24
N ASN A 86 28.39 44.13 9.41
CA ASN A 86 29.41 43.34 10.11
C ASN A 86 29.44 43.26 11.65
N GLY A 87 29.45 42.01 12.13
CA GLY A 87 30.70 41.47 12.64
C GLY A 87 30.73 41.02 14.11
N ALA A 88 30.67 39.69 14.28
CA ALA A 88 31.57 38.87 15.10
C ALA A 88 31.68 39.06 16.64
N ASN A 89 31.62 37.88 17.27
CA ASN A 89 32.49 37.36 18.32
C ASN A 89 32.30 37.72 19.81
N ASN A 90 32.12 36.61 20.54
CA ASN A 90 32.82 36.17 21.76
C ASN A 90 32.44 36.69 23.15
N SER A 91 32.21 35.65 23.97
CA SER A 91 32.86 35.36 25.26
C SER A 91 32.26 35.90 26.56
N ASP A 92 32.09 34.92 27.44
CA ASP A 92 32.38 34.89 28.87
C ASP A 92 31.47 35.61 29.88
N ASN A 93 30.70 34.77 30.58
CA ASN A 93 30.83 34.52 32.01
C ASN A 93 31.26 35.71 32.89
N GLN A 94 30.37 36.13 33.80
CA GLN A 94 30.60 35.94 35.25
C GLN A 94 29.42 36.43 36.12
N LYS A 95 29.04 35.54 37.04
CA LYS A 95 28.82 35.74 38.49
C LYS A 95 27.58 36.46 39.05
N SER A 96 26.98 35.65 39.93
CA SER A 96 26.60 35.89 41.34
C SER A 96 25.09 35.98 41.56
N ARG A 97 24.46 34.98 42.20
CA ARG A 97 24.46 34.53 43.61
C ARG A 97 23.81 35.52 44.59
N ASN A 98 22.84 34.94 45.32
CA ASN A 98 22.25 35.32 46.62
C ASN A 98 21.12 36.37 46.55
N ASN A 99 20.04 36.29 47.32
CA ASN A 99 19.61 35.36 48.37
C ASN A 99 18.12 35.65 48.67
N ARG A 100 17.37 34.63 49.13
CA ARG A 100 16.46 34.61 50.31
C ARG A 100 15.59 35.86 50.58
N GLN A 101 14.35 35.82 51.03
CA GLN A 101 13.45 34.85 51.68
C GLN A 101 12.12 35.63 51.80
N ASN A 102 10.97 35.06 51.44
CA ASN A 102 9.99 34.49 52.38
C ASN A 102 9.11 35.52 53.14
N LYS A 103 7.79 35.55 52.87
CA LYS A 103 6.67 35.39 53.85
C LYS A 103 5.31 35.96 53.37
N ASN A 104 4.37 35.02 53.18
CA ASN A 104 3.01 34.91 53.75
C ASN A 104 2.08 36.13 53.99
N ASN A 105 0.86 35.95 53.44
CA ASN A 105 -0.49 36.15 54.02
C ASN A 105 -0.95 37.54 54.50
N LYS A 106 -2.01 38.09 53.89
CA LYS A 106 -3.40 38.11 54.44
C LYS A 106 -4.41 38.88 53.56
N LYS A 107 -5.66 38.41 53.60
CA LYS A 107 -6.91 38.98 53.05
C LYS A 107 -7.45 40.19 53.86
N ARG A 108 -8.40 40.90 53.22
CA ARG A 108 -9.36 41.97 53.65
C ARG A 108 -8.92 43.35 53.14
N GLY A 109 -9.76 44.24 52.62
CA GLY A 109 -11.21 44.34 52.45
C GLY A 109 -11.54 45.67 51.74
N ASN A 110 -12.79 45.78 51.28
CA ASN A 110 -13.45 46.83 50.49
C ASN A 110 -13.23 48.33 50.82
N GLN A 111 -13.38 49.19 49.79
CA GLN A 111 -14.08 50.50 49.69
C GLN A 111 -13.42 51.32 48.54
N GLY A 112 -14.07 52.12 47.67
CA GLY A 112 -15.46 52.57 47.50
C GLY A 112 -15.56 53.48 46.23
N ASN A 113 -16.81 53.74 45.80
CA ASN A 113 -17.43 54.91 45.12
C ASN A 113 -16.56 56.07 44.58
N ALA A 114 -16.95 56.93 43.62
CA ALA A 114 -17.95 57.02 42.54
C ALA A 114 -17.81 58.45 41.93
N ALA A 115 -18.22 58.64 40.65
CA ALA A 115 -18.65 59.90 40.01
C ALA A 115 -17.55 60.97 39.68
N GLU A 116 -17.59 61.82 38.65
CA GLU A 116 -18.63 62.23 37.68
C GLU A 116 -18.06 63.15 36.55
N ASN A 117 -18.82 63.26 35.44
CA ASN A 117 -19.03 64.42 34.53
C ASN A 117 -18.37 64.57 33.12
N THR A 118 -19.30 64.69 32.17
CA THR A 118 -19.33 64.92 30.69
C THR A 118 -19.29 66.44 30.33
N PRO A 119 -19.17 66.92 29.05
CA PRO A 119 -20.21 66.79 27.99
C PRO A 119 -19.80 66.85 26.46
N ALA A 120 -20.71 66.29 25.61
CA ALA A 120 -21.28 66.67 24.27
C ALA A 120 -20.40 67.25 23.10
N ALA A 121 -20.65 67.07 21.78
CA ALA A 121 -21.58 66.33 20.91
C ALA A 121 -21.14 66.42 19.40
N ASN A 122 -21.75 65.58 18.53
CA ASN A 122 -21.86 65.54 17.03
C ASN A 122 -21.31 64.24 16.42
N ASP A 123 -21.88 63.57 15.41
CA ASP A 123 -23.23 63.40 14.87
C ASP A 123 -23.16 62.18 13.90
N ASN A 124 -24.25 61.43 13.73
CA ASN A 124 -24.54 60.42 12.69
C ASN A 124 -23.60 59.19 12.49
N ASP A 125 -24.03 58.00 12.97
CA ASP A 125 -24.47 56.89 12.10
C ASP A 125 -25.19 55.78 12.90
N SER A 126 -26.07 55.08 12.22
CA SER A 126 -27.24 54.38 12.70
C SER A 126 -27.03 52.90 13.10
N ARG A 127 -27.81 52.49 14.12
CA ARG A 127 -28.15 51.11 14.57
C ARG A 127 -26.98 50.19 14.97
N LYS A 128 -26.51 50.35 16.21
CA LYS A 128 -26.03 49.22 17.02
C LYS A 128 -27.09 48.84 18.04
N VAL A 129 -27.60 47.62 17.93
CA VAL A 129 -28.33 46.96 19.03
C VAL A 129 -27.32 46.72 20.14
N ASN A 130 -27.49 47.43 21.25
CA ASN A 130 -26.78 47.18 22.50
C ASN A 130 -27.21 45.81 23.04
N LEU A 131 -26.43 44.77 22.76
CA LEU A 131 -26.38 43.58 23.60
C LEU A 131 -25.16 43.71 24.51
N SER A 132 -25.41 44.20 25.72
CA SER A 132 -24.42 44.21 26.79
C SER A 132 -24.17 42.77 27.26
N VAL A 133 -23.19 42.09 26.67
CA VAL A 133 -22.66 40.85 27.24
C VAL A 133 -21.24 41.14 27.71
N SER A 134 -21.13 41.59 28.95
CA SER A 134 -19.85 41.65 29.66
C SER A 134 -19.52 40.24 30.16
N THR A 135 -18.75 39.48 29.38
CA THR A 135 -18.14 38.23 29.87
C THR A 135 -16.85 38.58 30.61
N ARG A 136 -16.67 38.08 31.83
CA ARG A 136 -15.39 38.25 32.55
C ARG A 136 -14.27 37.64 31.73
N ARG A 137 -13.07 38.24 31.75
CA ARG A 137 -11.88 37.71 31.04
C ARG A 137 -11.58 36.24 31.40
N GLY A 138 -11.91 35.82 32.62
CA GLY A 138 -11.84 34.41 33.05
C GLY A 138 -12.92 33.51 32.44
N GLU A 139 -14.12 34.01 32.18
CA GLU A 139 -15.17 33.31 31.46
C GLU A 139 -14.87 33.20 29.96
N MET A 140 -14.25 34.21 29.35
CA MET A 140 -13.75 34.07 27.98
C MET A 140 -12.63 33.04 27.87
N VAL A 141 -11.72 32.96 28.84
CA VAL A 141 -10.68 31.90 28.87
C VAL A 141 -11.29 30.52 29.13
N HIS A 142 -12.35 30.44 29.95
CA HIS A 142 -13.09 29.20 30.17
C HIS A 142 -13.92 28.79 28.94
N HIS A 143 -14.55 29.75 28.25
CA HIS A 143 -15.32 29.53 27.03
C HIS A 143 -14.42 29.26 25.83
N GLN A 144 -13.20 29.82 25.79
CA GLN A 144 -12.19 29.50 24.78
C GLN A 144 -11.55 28.12 25.04
N ARG A 145 -11.43 27.69 26.30
CA ARG A 145 -11.11 26.28 26.65
C ARG A 145 -12.25 25.33 26.36
N MET A 146 -13.50 25.72 26.58
CA MET A 146 -14.67 24.92 26.21
C MET A 146 -14.79 24.82 24.69
N LEU A 147 -14.56 25.91 23.93
CA LEU A 147 -14.51 25.88 22.46
C LEU A 147 -13.31 25.10 21.93
N SER A 148 -12.13 25.14 22.57
CA SER A 148 -10.99 24.30 22.13
C SER A 148 -11.13 22.84 22.55
N GLN A 149 -11.84 22.56 23.65
CA GLN A 149 -12.24 21.22 24.04
C GLN A 149 -13.41 20.71 23.19
N ASP A 150 -14.34 21.56 22.77
CA ASP A 150 -15.51 21.22 21.96
C ASP A 150 -15.19 21.14 20.48
N VAL A 151 -14.19 21.88 19.98
CA VAL A 151 -13.65 21.71 18.62
C VAL A 151 -12.76 20.46 18.56
N ASN A 152 -12.01 20.15 19.62
CA ASN A 152 -11.37 18.83 19.76
C ASN A 152 -12.40 17.71 20.01
N ALA A 153 -13.54 18.01 20.68
CA ALA A 153 -14.65 17.08 20.86
C ALA A 153 -15.41 16.86 19.56
N GLN A 154 -15.58 17.88 18.72
CA GLN A 154 -16.25 17.78 17.42
C GLN A 154 -15.34 17.10 16.37
N ALA A 155 -14.03 17.30 16.45
CA ALA A 155 -13.05 16.47 15.73
C ALA A 155 -13.00 15.02 16.24
N THR A 156 -13.52 14.75 17.44
CA THR A 156 -13.68 13.38 18.00
C THR A 156 -15.12 12.87 18.00
N GLN A 157 -16.11 13.65 17.55
CA GLN A 157 -17.54 13.27 17.57
C GLN A 157 -17.94 12.31 16.43
N HIS A 158 -17.04 11.99 15.52
CA HIS A 158 -17.19 10.80 14.67
C HIS A 158 -16.77 9.50 15.37
N ILE A 159 -16.35 9.56 16.64
CA ILE A 159 -16.04 8.37 17.46
C ILE A 159 -16.62 8.51 18.89
N ILE A 160 -17.79 7.88 19.07
CA ILE A 160 -18.31 7.23 20.30
C ILE A 160 -19.10 8.12 21.28
N GLY A 161 -20.43 8.12 21.07
CA GLY A 161 -21.47 8.41 22.05
C GLY A 161 -22.43 7.23 22.26
N VAL A 162 -21.91 6.00 22.29
CA VAL A 162 -22.69 4.82 22.72
C VAL A 162 -22.04 4.24 23.97
N PRO A 163 -22.74 4.17 25.12
CA PRO A 163 -22.25 3.41 26.26
C PRO A 163 -22.51 1.94 25.96
N VAL A 164 -21.63 1.34 25.18
CA VAL A 164 -21.48 -0.11 25.22
C VAL A 164 -20.18 -0.37 25.93
N ASN A 165 -20.24 -1.35 26.81
CA ASN A 165 -19.11 -2.12 27.29
C ASN A 165 -18.36 -2.72 26.08
N LYS A 166 -17.74 -1.88 25.23
CA LYS A 166 -16.90 -2.26 24.11
C LYS A 166 -15.61 -2.73 24.74
N SER A 167 -15.63 -3.98 25.18
CA SER A 167 -14.61 -4.94 24.83
C SER A 167 -13.79 -4.46 23.63
N ARG A 168 -12.73 -3.66 23.85
CA ARG A 168 -11.82 -3.25 22.77
C ARG A 168 -11.04 -4.46 22.24
N PHE A 169 -11.07 -5.54 23.01
CA PHE A 169 -10.65 -6.87 22.67
C PHE A 169 -11.71 -7.82 23.18
N ASN A 170 -12.49 -8.41 22.27
CA ASN A 170 -13.08 -9.71 22.58
C ASN A 170 -11.85 -10.62 22.70
N GLY A 171 -11.35 -10.85 23.91
CA GLY A 171 -10.27 -11.79 24.14
C GLY A 171 -10.64 -13.13 23.52
N TYR A 172 -9.66 -14.02 23.36
CA TYR A 172 -9.94 -15.39 22.93
C TYR A 172 -11.15 -15.97 23.70
N ASN A 173 -12.17 -16.48 22.98
CA ASN A 173 -13.49 -16.90 23.50
C ASN A 173 -14.43 -15.79 24.02
N GLY A 174 -14.26 -14.53 23.60
CA GLY A 174 -15.15 -13.44 23.99
C GLY A 174 -14.94 -12.93 25.42
N ALA A 175 -13.88 -13.36 26.10
CA ALA A 175 -13.53 -12.89 27.43
C ALA A 175 -13.05 -11.43 27.38
N GLN A 176 -13.71 -10.54 28.12
CA GLN A 176 -13.27 -9.15 28.23
C GLN A 176 -12.05 -9.06 29.14
N VAL A 177 -10.93 -8.57 28.60
CA VAL A 177 -9.72 -8.31 29.37
C VAL A 177 -9.67 -6.84 29.75
N THR A 178 -9.50 -6.53 31.04
CA THR A 178 -9.38 -5.15 31.51
C THR A 178 -7.97 -4.61 31.29
N ASN A 179 -7.83 -3.30 31.13
CA ASN A 179 -6.51 -2.64 31.08
C ASN A 179 -5.67 -2.91 32.33
N ALA A 180 -6.31 -3.13 33.48
CA ALA A 180 -5.61 -3.51 34.72
C ALA A 180 -5.01 -4.91 34.63
N GLN A 181 -5.74 -5.89 34.07
CA GLN A 181 -5.23 -7.23 33.81
C GLN A 181 -4.09 -7.21 32.79
N LEU A 182 -4.19 -6.42 31.72
CA LEU A 182 -3.11 -6.24 30.75
C LEU A 182 -1.85 -5.62 31.37
N LYS A 183 -2.01 -4.64 32.28
CA LYS A 183 -0.88 -4.04 33.01
C LYS A 183 -0.30 -4.95 34.09
N ALA A 184 -1.13 -5.81 34.70
CA ALA A 184 -0.72 -6.75 35.73
C ALA A 184 -0.04 -7.99 35.15
N ALA A 185 -0.40 -8.38 33.92
CA ALA A 185 0.32 -9.38 33.15
C ALA A 185 1.73 -8.84 32.86
N ARG A 186 2.69 -9.20 33.71
CA ARG A 186 4.10 -8.99 33.39
C ARG A 186 4.43 -9.99 32.28
N PRO A 187 4.82 -9.53 31.08
CA PRO A 187 5.31 -10.45 30.07
C PRO A 187 6.53 -11.17 30.64
N ASP A 188 6.56 -12.49 30.49
CA ASP A 188 7.72 -13.29 30.84
C ASP A 188 8.95 -12.72 30.11
N PRO A 189 10.04 -12.36 30.82
CA PRO A 189 11.25 -11.84 30.21
C PRO A 189 11.85 -12.77 29.14
N GLU A 190 11.58 -14.08 29.24
CA GLU A 190 12.03 -15.10 28.30
C GLU A 190 10.95 -15.43 27.23
N ALA A 191 9.85 -14.67 27.14
CA ALA A 191 8.87 -14.84 26.08
C ALA A 191 9.22 -14.01 24.85
N VAL A 192 9.03 -14.62 23.68
CA VAL A 192 8.97 -13.88 22.41
C VAL A 192 7.70 -13.03 22.37
N ARG A 193 7.88 -11.76 22.00
CA ARG A 193 6.78 -10.82 21.80
C ARG A 193 6.56 -10.64 20.30
N VAL A 194 5.30 -10.78 19.89
CA VAL A 194 4.84 -10.48 18.53
C VAL A 194 3.99 -9.22 18.61
N ILE A 195 4.43 -8.17 17.92
CA ILE A 195 3.86 -6.83 18.06
C ILE A 195 3.47 -6.32 16.66
N PRO A 196 2.19 -6.46 16.26
CA PRO A 196 1.71 -5.80 15.05
C PRO A 196 1.65 -4.28 15.32
N ILE A 197 2.49 -3.53 14.61
CA ILE A 197 2.49 -2.05 14.64
C ILE A 197 1.41 -1.50 13.69
N GLY A 198 1.12 -2.21 12.61
CA GLY A 198 0.03 -1.95 11.68
C GLY A 198 -0.34 -3.20 10.87
N GLY A 199 -1.48 -3.13 10.15
CA GLY A 199 -2.00 -4.23 9.33
C GLY A 199 -3.11 -5.07 9.98
N VAL A 200 -3.44 -4.83 11.26
CA VAL A 200 -4.46 -5.60 11.99
C VAL A 200 -5.64 -4.71 12.38
N GLY A 201 -6.85 -5.06 11.92
CA GLY A 201 -8.09 -4.37 12.30
C GLY A 201 -8.25 -2.95 11.73
N GLU A 202 -7.52 -2.65 10.66
CA GLU A 202 -7.59 -1.36 9.96
C GLU A 202 -8.90 -1.23 9.16
N PHE A 203 -9.43 -0.01 9.03
CA PHE A 203 -10.54 0.29 8.11
C PHE A 203 -9.98 0.41 6.68
N GLY A 204 -9.58 -0.72 6.10
CA GLY A 204 -8.89 -0.85 4.82
C GLY A 204 -7.76 -1.88 4.89
N ILE A 205 -7.18 -2.25 3.74
CA ILE A 205 -6.08 -3.22 3.67
C ILE A 205 -4.76 -2.46 3.53
N GLY A 206 -3.87 -2.63 4.51
CA GLY A 206 -2.47 -2.25 4.42
C GLY A 206 -1.86 -1.74 5.72
N LYS A 207 -0.79 -0.95 5.60
CA LYS A 207 0.04 -0.51 6.74
C LYS A 207 0.71 -1.71 7.45
N ASN A 208 0.96 -2.81 6.74
CA ASN A 208 1.52 -4.03 7.29
C ASN A 208 2.91 -3.75 7.89
N MET A 209 3.05 -3.99 9.18
CA MET A 209 4.32 -3.90 9.90
C MET A 209 4.21 -4.73 11.18
N THR A 210 5.04 -5.75 11.32
CA THR A 210 5.08 -6.61 12.51
C THR A 210 6.49 -6.65 13.09
N VAL A 211 6.59 -6.63 14.41
CA VAL A 211 7.86 -6.76 15.13
C VAL A 211 7.89 -8.08 15.89
N ILE A 212 8.98 -8.82 15.74
CA ILE A 212 9.32 -9.97 16.58
C ILE A 212 10.43 -9.54 17.52
N GLU A 213 10.19 -9.62 18.81
CA GLU A 213 11.14 -9.20 19.85
C GLU A 213 11.43 -10.35 20.81
N TYR A 214 12.71 -10.58 21.06
CA TYR A 214 13.19 -11.45 22.13
C TYR A 214 14.30 -10.73 22.88
N LYS A 215 14.12 -10.51 24.19
CA LYS A 215 15.04 -9.75 25.04
C LYS A 215 15.37 -8.37 24.45
N ASN A 216 16.62 -8.16 24.00
CA ASN A 216 17.12 -6.91 23.45
C ASN A 216 17.33 -6.99 21.92
N GLU A 217 16.67 -7.94 21.26
CA GLU A 217 16.79 -8.21 19.83
C GLU A 217 15.41 -8.11 19.17
N MET A 218 15.32 -7.27 18.14
CA MET A 218 14.10 -7.04 17.38
C MET A 218 14.34 -7.29 15.89
N ILE A 219 13.39 -7.94 15.26
CA ILE A 219 13.24 -8.04 13.80
C ILE A 219 12.01 -7.24 13.43
N VAL A 220 12.14 -6.33 12.46
CA VAL A 220 11.00 -5.60 11.87
C VAL A 220 10.67 -6.27 10.54
N ILE A 221 9.39 -6.56 10.32
CA ILE A 221 8.89 -7.21 9.12
C ILE A 221 7.91 -6.26 8.45
N ASP A 222 8.21 -5.91 7.20
CA ASP A 222 7.46 -4.99 6.34
C ASP A 222 7.29 -3.55 6.89
N MET A 223 7.00 -2.63 5.98
CA MET A 223 6.79 -1.19 6.20
C MET A 223 5.74 -0.67 5.21
N GLY A 224 4.48 -1.05 5.43
CA GLY A 224 3.37 -0.73 4.55
C GLY A 224 2.81 0.70 4.63
N VAL A 225 2.13 1.13 3.57
CA VAL A 225 1.14 2.22 3.63
C VAL A 225 -0.30 1.70 3.63
N LEU A 226 -1.22 2.52 4.10
CA LEU A 226 -2.65 2.39 3.83
C LEU A 226 -3.10 3.60 3.01
N PHE A 227 -3.78 3.39 1.88
CA PHE A 227 -4.34 4.50 1.12
C PHE A 227 -5.52 5.13 1.88
N ALA A 228 -5.57 6.45 1.91
CA ALA A 228 -6.61 7.16 2.64
C ALA A 228 -7.96 7.07 1.91
N SER A 229 -9.04 6.84 2.66
CA SER A 229 -10.42 6.92 2.16
C SER A 229 -10.90 8.38 2.07
N GLU A 230 -12.09 8.58 1.51
CA GLU A 230 -12.77 9.89 1.44
C GLU A 230 -12.97 10.55 2.82
N ASP A 231 -12.94 9.76 3.91
CA ASP A 231 -13.08 10.24 5.29
C ASP A 231 -11.88 11.09 5.76
N TYR A 232 -10.76 11.05 5.02
CA TYR A 232 -9.52 11.75 5.36
C TYR A 232 -9.10 12.75 4.28
N PRO A 233 -9.84 13.88 4.13
CA PRO A 233 -9.59 14.84 3.06
C PRO A 233 -8.19 15.45 3.17
N GLY A 234 -7.46 15.44 2.04
CA GLY A 234 -6.11 16.00 1.94
C GLY A 234 -4.98 15.05 2.35
N VAL A 235 -5.30 13.84 2.82
CA VAL A 235 -4.32 12.78 3.10
C VAL A 235 -4.17 11.88 1.88
N ASN A 236 -2.94 11.62 1.43
CA ASN A 236 -2.68 10.69 0.32
C ASN A 236 -2.64 9.23 0.78
N TYR A 237 -1.96 8.97 1.90
CA TYR A 237 -1.80 7.66 2.51
C TYR A 237 -1.34 7.82 3.97
N MET A 238 -1.51 6.76 4.74
CA MET A 238 -1.11 6.66 6.15
C MET A 238 0.03 5.66 6.32
N ILE A 239 0.88 5.89 7.32
CA ILE A 239 2.01 5.03 7.68
C ILE A 239 1.88 4.57 9.15
N PRO A 240 2.53 3.46 9.56
CA PRO A 240 2.51 3.02 10.95
C PRO A 240 3.18 4.04 11.88
N ASP A 241 2.64 4.18 13.09
CA ASP A 241 3.31 4.92 14.17
C ASP A 241 4.38 4.03 14.80
N ILE A 242 5.65 4.35 14.51
CA ILE A 242 6.80 3.58 14.96
C ILE A 242 7.43 4.11 16.25
N LYS A 243 6.72 4.91 17.06
CA LYS A 243 7.28 5.50 18.29
C LYS A 243 7.93 4.44 19.21
N TYR A 244 7.33 3.25 19.29
CA TYR A 244 7.90 2.12 20.03
C TYR A 244 9.30 1.71 19.52
N LEU A 245 9.48 1.64 18.20
CA LEU A 245 10.75 1.31 17.57
C LEU A 245 11.75 2.45 17.71
N GLU A 246 11.32 3.71 17.56
CA GLU A 246 12.17 4.89 17.76
C GLU A 246 12.80 4.91 19.16
N ASP A 247 12.02 4.57 20.20
CA ASP A 247 12.49 4.48 21.57
C ASP A 247 13.40 3.25 21.83
N ASN A 248 13.49 2.32 20.88
CA ASN A 248 14.21 1.05 21.00
C ASN A 248 15.12 0.73 19.80
N LEU A 249 15.55 1.72 19.01
CA LEU A 249 16.28 1.50 17.75
C LEU A 249 17.52 0.62 17.89
N SER A 250 18.24 0.71 19.02
CA SER A 250 19.44 -0.10 19.28
C SER A 250 19.18 -1.62 19.38
N LYS A 251 17.93 -2.01 19.63
CA LYS A 251 17.50 -3.40 19.68
C LYS A 251 17.20 -3.97 18.30
N VAL A 252 16.94 -3.14 17.28
CA VAL A 252 16.63 -3.59 15.93
C VAL A 252 17.87 -4.19 15.28
N LYS A 253 17.79 -5.48 14.93
CA LYS A 253 18.91 -6.24 14.36
C LYS A 253 18.79 -6.46 12.86
N ALA A 254 17.56 -6.55 12.35
CA ALA A 254 17.29 -6.70 10.93
C ALA A 254 15.92 -6.14 10.56
N ILE A 255 15.79 -5.73 9.31
CA ILE A 255 14.53 -5.38 8.66
C ILE A 255 14.32 -6.38 7.53
N LEU A 256 13.17 -7.03 7.49
CA LEU A 256 12.82 -8.04 6.50
C LEU A 256 11.62 -7.58 5.69
N PHE A 257 11.61 -7.87 4.40
CA PHE A 257 10.45 -7.62 3.56
C PHE A 257 9.97 -8.90 2.89
N THR A 258 8.66 -9.13 2.94
CA THR A 258 8.00 -10.30 2.34
C THR A 258 7.87 -10.15 0.83
N HIS A 259 7.37 -9.00 0.37
CA HIS A 259 7.20 -8.69 -1.05
C HIS A 259 7.06 -7.19 -1.32
N ALA A 260 6.92 -6.81 -2.59
CA ALA A 260 7.04 -5.42 -3.03
C ALA A 260 5.71 -4.66 -3.26
N HIS A 261 4.60 -5.08 -2.63
CA HIS A 261 3.39 -4.26 -2.66
C HIS A 261 3.49 -3.06 -1.73
N LEU A 262 2.76 -1.99 -2.04
CA LEU A 262 2.88 -0.71 -1.32
C LEU A 262 2.38 -0.80 0.12
N ASP A 263 1.45 -1.69 0.40
CA ASP A 263 1.01 -2.04 1.73
C ASP A 263 2.02 -2.89 2.52
N HIS A 264 3.18 -3.24 1.93
CA HIS A 264 4.33 -3.87 2.60
C HIS A 264 5.63 -3.06 2.49
N ILE A 265 5.81 -2.21 1.48
CA ILE A 265 7.04 -1.41 1.31
C ILE A 265 6.80 0.10 1.21
N GLY A 266 5.56 0.56 1.10
CA GLY A 266 5.26 1.95 0.72
C GLY A 266 5.66 3.00 1.76
N ALA A 267 5.89 2.61 3.02
CA ALA A 267 6.34 3.51 4.07
C ALA A 267 7.87 3.58 4.16
N CYS A 268 8.61 2.79 3.36
CA CYS A 268 10.08 2.73 3.39
C CYS A 268 10.73 4.11 3.33
N LYS A 269 10.30 4.98 2.40
CA LYS A 269 10.88 6.33 2.26
C LYS A 269 10.72 7.23 3.48
N HIS A 270 9.74 6.96 4.33
CA HIS A 270 9.48 7.71 5.56
C HIS A 270 10.14 7.08 6.79
N LEU A 271 10.25 5.75 6.79
CA LEU A 271 10.62 4.98 7.97
C LEU A 271 12.07 4.51 7.92
N LEU A 272 12.56 3.98 6.79
CA LEU A 272 13.94 3.48 6.66
C LEU A 272 15.01 4.52 7.07
N PRO A 273 14.90 5.82 6.73
CA PRO A 273 15.90 6.82 7.14
C PRO A 273 16.05 6.98 8.66
N LYS A 274 15.04 6.55 9.43
CA LYS A 274 15.05 6.60 10.90
C LYS A 274 15.84 5.44 11.51
N PHE A 275 16.05 4.37 10.76
CA PHE A 275 16.90 3.25 11.18
C PHE A 275 18.36 3.56 10.81
N GLY A 276 19.30 3.04 11.60
CA GLY A 276 20.72 3.26 11.32
C GLY A 276 21.12 2.67 9.96
N PRO A 277 22.02 3.31 9.18
CA PRO A 277 22.35 2.89 7.81
C PRO A 277 22.96 1.48 7.72
N LEU A 278 23.60 1.03 8.81
CA LEU A 278 24.20 -0.30 8.92
C LEU A 278 23.18 -1.41 9.22
N THR A 279 21.94 -1.07 9.58
CA THR A 279 20.89 -2.05 9.88
C THR A 279 20.61 -2.87 8.62
N PRO A 280 20.83 -4.19 8.63
CA PRO A 280 20.68 -5.01 7.43
C PRO A 280 19.20 -5.13 7.04
N ILE A 281 18.95 -4.89 5.75
CA ILE A 281 17.64 -4.99 5.11
C ILE A 281 17.66 -6.22 4.20
N TYR A 282 16.85 -7.23 4.50
CA TYR A 282 16.77 -8.47 3.72
C TYR A 282 15.47 -8.55 2.93
N ALA A 283 15.59 -8.78 1.62
CA ALA A 283 14.45 -9.13 0.76
C ALA A 283 14.94 -9.75 -0.55
N THR A 284 14.01 -10.24 -1.36
CA THR A 284 14.31 -10.72 -2.71
C THR A 284 14.85 -9.59 -3.60
N ASP A 285 15.57 -9.95 -4.67
CA ASP A 285 16.19 -8.98 -5.58
C ASP A 285 15.17 -7.98 -6.15
N PHE A 286 14.01 -8.49 -6.57
CA PHE A 286 12.90 -7.66 -7.04
C PHE A 286 12.40 -6.69 -5.96
N THR A 287 12.21 -7.18 -4.72
CA THR A 287 11.73 -6.35 -3.61
C THR A 287 12.75 -5.27 -3.22
N ILE A 288 14.04 -5.60 -3.16
CA ILE A 288 15.11 -4.61 -2.94
C ILE A 288 15.16 -3.59 -4.07
N GLY A 289 15.02 -4.02 -5.34
CA GLY A 289 14.97 -3.12 -6.49
C GLY A 289 13.81 -2.12 -6.39
N MET A 290 12.64 -2.59 -5.94
CA MET A 290 11.46 -1.76 -5.72
C MET A 290 11.64 -0.78 -4.55
N ILE A 291 12.22 -1.23 -3.44
CA ILE A 291 12.55 -0.38 -2.29
C ILE A 291 13.56 0.70 -2.72
N LYS A 292 14.67 0.32 -3.37
CA LYS A 292 15.68 1.26 -3.88
C LYS A 292 15.08 2.31 -4.81
N ARG A 293 14.10 1.92 -5.64
CA ARG A 293 13.37 2.87 -6.50
C ARG A 293 12.59 3.89 -5.67
N GLN A 294 11.90 3.49 -4.61
CA GLN A 294 11.22 4.45 -3.73
C GLN A 294 12.20 5.33 -2.96
N MET A 295 13.29 4.74 -2.47
CA MET A 295 14.33 5.49 -1.76
C MET A 295 15.05 6.50 -2.66
N SER A 296 15.06 6.31 -3.99
CA SER A 296 15.62 7.28 -4.95
C SER A 296 14.86 8.61 -5.03
N GLU A 297 13.67 8.70 -4.44
CA GLU A 297 12.91 9.95 -4.30
C GLU A 297 13.34 10.77 -3.08
N VAL A 298 14.18 10.22 -2.20
CA VAL A 298 14.65 10.88 -0.99
C VAL A 298 16.06 11.38 -1.22
N ASP A 299 16.24 12.69 -1.09
CA ASP A 299 17.54 13.35 -1.23
C ASP A 299 18.45 13.07 -0.02
N ASP A 300 19.77 13.11 -0.25
CA ASP A 300 20.80 13.10 0.80
C ASP A 300 20.78 11.92 1.78
N LEU A 301 20.45 10.71 1.30
CA LEU A 301 20.53 9.49 2.11
C LEU A 301 21.90 8.79 2.01
N PRO A 302 22.44 8.27 3.14
CA PRO A 302 23.54 7.33 3.10
C PRO A 302 23.11 6.03 2.40
N GLU A 303 24.09 5.30 1.86
CA GLU A 303 23.83 3.95 1.37
C GLU A 303 23.34 3.05 2.52
N LEU A 304 22.18 2.43 2.31
CA LEU A 304 21.60 1.49 3.26
C LEU A 304 22.14 0.07 2.99
N ASN A 305 22.23 -0.73 4.05
CA ASN A 305 22.72 -2.09 3.99
C ASN A 305 21.67 -3.08 3.39
N TYR A 306 21.52 -3.08 2.08
CA TYR A 306 20.63 -4.00 1.35
C TYR A 306 21.27 -5.37 1.14
N ASN A 307 20.58 -6.43 1.56
CA ASN A 307 21.03 -7.82 1.46
C ASN A 307 20.01 -8.63 0.66
N VAL A 308 20.37 -8.96 -0.58
CA VAL A 308 19.52 -9.78 -1.46
C VAL A 308 19.50 -11.22 -0.96
N VAL A 309 18.30 -11.76 -0.78
CA VAL A 309 18.10 -13.17 -0.43
C VAL A 309 17.48 -13.93 -1.60
N ASP A 310 17.89 -15.19 -1.74
CA ASP A 310 17.30 -16.13 -2.68
C ASP A 310 16.43 -17.13 -1.90
N PRO A 311 15.09 -17.00 -1.95
CA PRO A 311 14.18 -17.86 -1.17
C PRO A 311 14.25 -19.32 -1.62
N PHE A 312 14.78 -19.62 -2.81
CA PHE A 312 14.87 -21.00 -3.31
C PHE A 312 16.04 -21.79 -2.73
N LYS A 313 16.99 -21.11 -2.07
CA LYS A 313 18.13 -21.76 -1.42
C LYS A 313 17.87 -22.18 0.01
N HIS A 314 16.77 -21.70 0.60
CA HIS A 314 16.39 -22.01 2.00
C HIS A 314 17.53 -21.74 2.99
N GLU A 315 18.32 -20.69 2.74
CA GLU A 315 19.45 -20.32 3.59
C GLU A 315 18.95 -19.82 4.95
N LYS A 316 19.49 -20.40 6.03
CA LYS A 316 19.28 -19.91 7.40
C LYS A 316 20.21 -18.74 7.67
N ILE A 317 19.65 -17.54 7.74
CA ILE A 317 20.35 -16.29 8.00
C ILE A 317 20.30 -16.02 9.51
N GLN A 318 21.46 -16.04 10.17
CA GLN A 318 21.58 -15.63 11.57
C GLN A 318 21.56 -14.10 11.65
N VAL A 319 20.50 -13.52 12.24
CA VAL A 319 20.33 -12.05 12.31
C VAL A 319 20.74 -11.45 13.65
N SER A 320 20.80 -12.26 14.70
CA SER A 320 21.25 -11.86 16.05
C SER A 320 21.81 -13.04 16.82
N GLU A 321 22.03 -12.94 18.13
CA GLU A 321 22.47 -14.10 18.94
C GLU A 321 21.37 -15.16 19.04
N HIS A 322 20.11 -14.74 19.18
CA HIS A 322 19.00 -15.66 19.46
C HIS A 322 18.05 -15.87 18.29
N LEU A 323 18.11 -15.01 17.27
CA LEU A 323 17.16 -15.01 16.16
C LEU A 323 17.85 -15.36 14.84
N SER A 324 17.22 -16.28 14.10
CA SER A 324 17.56 -16.56 12.70
C SER A 324 16.30 -16.58 11.84
N VAL A 325 16.48 -16.28 10.56
CA VAL A 325 15.39 -16.27 9.59
C VAL A 325 15.76 -17.10 8.37
N GLU A 326 14.76 -17.75 7.79
CA GLU A 326 14.83 -18.40 6.49
C GLU A 326 13.66 -17.89 5.65
N PHE A 327 13.92 -17.56 4.39
CA PHE A 327 12.92 -17.13 3.44
C PHE A 327 12.47 -18.35 2.63
N VAL A 328 11.15 -18.51 2.46
CA VAL A 328 10.54 -19.57 1.66
C VAL A 328 9.71 -18.98 0.54
N HIS A 329 9.81 -19.52 -0.67
CA HIS A 329 9.07 -18.97 -1.79
C HIS A 329 7.56 -19.21 -1.63
N MET A 330 6.77 -18.16 -1.82
CA MET A 330 5.31 -18.22 -1.77
C MET A 330 4.72 -17.56 -3.02
N LEU A 331 3.67 -18.18 -3.57
CA LEU A 331 2.94 -17.62 -4.70
C LEU A 331 2.06 -16.44 -4.27
N HIS A 332 2.10 -15.36 -5.03
CA HIS A 332 1.26 -14.18 -4.86
C HIS A 332 1.14 -13.43 -6.19
N SER A 333 0.43 -12.30 -6.24
CA SER A 333 0.22 -11.53 -7.47
C SER A 333 1.44 -10.73 -7.96
N ILE A 334 2.55 -10.77 -7.22
CA ILE A 334 3.80 -10.07 -7.52
C ILE A 334 4.99 -11.04 -7.42
N PRO A 335 6.03 -10.90 -8.28
CA PRO A 335 7.22 -11.74 -8.20
C PRO A 335 8.02 -11.53 -6.91
N GLY A 336 8.84 -12.52 -6.57
CA GLY A 336 9.75 -12.43 -5.44
C GLY A 336 9.06 -12.40 -4.07
N ASN A 337 7.82 -12.88 -3.99
CA ASN A 337 7.10 -13.02 -2.74
C ASN A 337 7.64 -14.20 -1.91
N CYS A 338 7.69 -14.00 -0.60
CA CYS A 338 8.20 -14.99 0.34
C CYS A 338 7.49 -14.93 1.69
N GLY A 339 7.35 -16.12 2.29
CA GLY A 339 7.09 -16.29 3.70
C GLY A 339 8.38 -16.30 4.50
N LEU A 340 8.28 -16.07 5.81
CA LEU A 340 9.40 -15.99 6.73
C LEU A 340 9.29 -17.06 7.81
N VAL A 341 10.33 -17.87 7.94
CA VAL A 341 10.49 -18.85 9.02
C VAL A 341 11.48 -18.27 10.02
N ILE A 342 10.97 -17.79 11.15
CA ILE A 342 11.74 -17.09 12.18
C ILE A 342 11.94 -18.04 13.35
N ARG A 343 13.19 -18.38 13.64
CA ARG A 343 13.54 -19.31 14.70
C ARG A 343 13.98 -18.54 15.93
N THR A 344 13.36 -18.86 17.04
CA THR A 344 13.57 -18.23 18.34
C THR A 344 13.81 -19.29 19.41
N PRO A 345 14.30 -18.92 20.61
CA PRO A 345 14.42 -19.86 21.72
C PRO A 345 13.09 -20.47 22.18
N ASN A 346 11.96 -19.81 21.92
CA ASN A 346 10.61 -20.29 22.26
C ASN A 346 9.97 -21.13 21.14
N GLY A 347 10.71 -21.42 20.07
CA GLY A 347 10.28 -22.20 18.91
C GLY A 347 10.16 -21.37 17.63
N VAL A 348 9.61 -22.00 16.59
CA VAL A 348 9.55 -21.41 15.25
C VAL A 348 8.25 -20.62 15.06
N ILE A 349 8.38 -19.41 14.51
CA ILE A 349 7.30 -18.57 14.05
C ILE A 349 7.31 -18.58 12.52
N TYR A 350 6.20 -18.95 11.90
CA TYR A 350 6.01 -18.81 10.46
C TYR A 350 5.12 -17.61 10.18
N LEU A 351 5.62 -16.64 9.43
CA LEU A 351 4.82 -15.54 8.87
C LEU A 351 4.63 -15.81 7.38
N SER A 352 3.38 -15.95 6.94
CA SER A 352 3.09 -16.36 5.56
C SER A 352 3.46 -15.31 4.51
N GLY A 353 3.45 -14.03 4.90
CA GLY A 353 3.28 -12.93 3.96
C GLY A 353 1.91 -13.02 3.29
N ASP A 354 1.72 -12.27 2.22
CA ASP A 354 0.55 -12.43 1.37
C ASP A 354 0.78 -13.62 0.45
N TRP A 355 -0.24 -14.47 0.28
CA TRP A 355 -0.06 -15.66 -0.52
C TRP A 355 -1.36 -16.23 -1.08
N ARG A 356 -1.23 -17.02 -2.14
CA ARG A 356 -2.32 -17.81 -2.71
C ARG A 356 -1.79 -19.16 -3.16
N ALA A 357 -2.67 -20.16 -3.21
CA ALA A 357 -2.38 -21.43 -3.86
C ALA A 357 -2.83 -21.39 -5.32
N GLU A 358 -2.01 -21.95 -6.22
CA GLU A 358 -2.37 -22.17 -7.62
C GLU A 358 -2.03 -23.61 -8.00
N ALA A 359 -2.90 -24.26 -8.78
CA ALA A 359 -2.62 -25.62 -9.24
C ALA A 359 -1.48 -25.65 -10.27
N ASN A 360 -1.45 -24.66 -11.18
CA ASN A 360 -0.51 -24.55 -12.29
C ASN A 360 0.09 -23.14 -12.35
N PRO A 361 1.07 -22.81 -11.48
CA PRO A 361 1.75 -21.51 -11.48
C PRO A 361 2.67 -21.35 -12.70
N ILE A 362 3.00 -20.11 -13.04
CA ILE A 362 3.81 -19.77 -14.24
C ILE A 362 5.24 -20.33 -14.20
N ASP A 363 5.85 -20.41 -13.01
CA ASP A 363 7.27 -20.77 -12.88
C ASP A 363 7.44 -21.94 -11.91
N ARG A 364 7.14 -21.71 -10.63
CA ARG A 364 7.32 -22.71 -9.57
C ARG A 364 6.17 -22.67 -8.56
N GLN A 365 5.94 -23.81 -7.90
CA GLN A 365 5.03 -23.91 -6.76
C GLN A 365 5.59 -23.24 -5.50
N SER A 366 4.70 -22.85 -4.59
CA SER A 366 5.11 -22.41 -3.24
C SER A 366 5.89 -23.53 -2.54
N ASP A 367 6.85 -23.18 -1.70
CA ASP A 367 7.72 -24.12 -0.99
C ASP A 367 6.99 -24.80 0.20
N LEU A 368 5.81 -25.36 -0.04
CA LEU A 368 5.02 -26.06 0.98
C LEU A 368 5.72 -27.33 1.47
N GLU A 369 6.46 -28.02 0.59
CA GLU A 369 7.28 -29.17 0.98
C GLU A 369 8.35 -28.78 2.01
N ARG A 370 8.95 -27.61 1.83
CA ARG A 370 9.94 -27.08 2.79
C ARG A 370 9.30 -26.75 4.13
N LEU A 371 8.10 -26.18 4.12
CA LEU A 371 7.33 -25.95 5.35
C LEU A 371 6.99 -27.27 6.06
N ASP A 372 6.61 -28.31 5.31
CA ASP A 372 6.36 -29.65 5.86
C ASP A 372 7.61 -30.25 6.51
N GLU A 373 8.79 -30.07 5.91
CA GLU A 373 10.07 -30.48 6.52
C GLU A 373 10.31 -29.78 7.86
N ILE A 374 10.11 -28.45 7.91
CA ILE A 374 10.28 -27.66 9.13
C ILE A 374 9.30 -28.12 10.21
N VAL A 375 8.03 -28.35 9.86
CA VAL A 375 7.01 -28.87 10.79
C VAL A 375 7.43 -30.23 11.36
N LYS A 376 7.96 -31.13 10.53
CA LYS A 376 8.38 -32.48 10.96
C LYS A 376 9.63 -32.47 11.85
N HIS A 377 10.59 -31.59 11.57
CA HIS A 377 11.90 -31.61 12.23
C HIS A 377 12.04 -30.62 13.39
N GLU A 378 11.44 -29.44 13.26
CA GLU A 378 11.58 -28.34 14.24
C GLU A 378 10.23 -28.02 14.93
N GLY A 379 9.12 -28.24 14.23
CA GLY A 379 7.78 -27.80 14.65
C GLY A 379 7.57 -26.30 14.41
N ILE A 380 6.30 -25.88 14.34
CA ILE A 380 5.90 -24.46 14.25
C ILE A 380 5.05 -24.13 15.46
N SER A 381 5.53 -23.20 16.31
CA SER A 381 4.85 -22.77 17.53
C SER A 381 3.75 -21.74 17.25
N LEU A 382 3.95 -20.88 16.25
CA LEU A 382 3.02 -19.82 15.87
C LEU A 382 3.01 -19.61 14.36
N MET A 383 1.82 -19.49 13.78
CA MET A 383 1.63 -19.09 12.39
C MET A 383 0.90 -17.74 12.35
N LEU A 384 1.51 -16.76 11.67
CA LEU A 384 0.92 -15.47 11.31
C LEU A 384 0.51 -15.54 9.85
N ASN A 385 -0.77 -15.83 9.61
CA ASN A 385 -1.33 -16.00 8.26
C ASN A 385 -2.02 -14.71 7.79
N GLU A 386 -1.92 -14.40 6.49
CA GLU A 386 -2.75 -13.34 5.93
C GLU A 386 -4.24 -13.70 6.03
N SER A 387 -5.11 -12.68 6.06
CA SER A 387 -6.55 -12.88 6.27
C SER A 387 -7.43 -12.11 5.29
N THR A 388 -6.86 -11.58 4.22
CA THR A 388 -7.56 -10.66 3.30
C THR A 388 -8.82 -11.26 2.67
N ASN A 389 -8.82 -12.56 2.33
CA ASN A 389 -9.91 -13.24 1.62
C ASN A 389 -10.59 -14.36 2.44
N ILE A 390 -10.55 -14.30 3.78
CA ILE A 390 -11.11 -15.37 4.64
C ILE A 390 -12.64 -15.50 4.55
N ASP A 391 -13.32 -14.48 4.04
CA ASP A 391 -14.77 -14.43 3.86
C ASP A 391 -15.23 -15.08 2.54
N SER A 392 -14.29 -15.40 1.64
CA SER A 392 -14.55 -16.08 0.38
C SER A 392 -14.22 -17.58 0.48
N PRO A 393 -15.22 -18.47 0.67
CA PRO A 393 -14.97 -19.89 0.79
C PRO A 393 -14.48 -20.51 -0.54
N GLY A 394 -13.64 -21.54 -0.43
CA GLY A 394 -13.17 -22.33 -1.57
C GLY A 394 -11.78 -21.96 -2.04
N HIS A 395 -11.51 -22.15 -3.33
CA HIS A 395 -10.22 -21.89 -3.96
C HIS A 395 -10.42 -20.99 -5.19
N HIS A 396 -9.39 -20.23 -5.53
CA HIS A 396 -9.39 -19.46 -6.78
C HIS A 396 -9.45 -20.44 -7.97
N PRO A 397 -10.47 -20.35 -8.85
CA PRO A 397 -10.69 -21.35 -9.89
C PRO A 397 -9.83 -21.14 -11.14
N HIS A 398 -9.12 -20.01 -11.23
CA HIS A 398 -8.39 -19.59 -12.43
C HIS A 398 -6.95 -19.24 -12.08
N SER A 399 -6.03 -19.76 -12.88
CA SER A 399 -4.60 -19.45 -12.86
C SER A 399 -4.28 -18.19 -13.66
N GLU A 400 -3.04 -17.69 -13.55
CA GLU A 400 -2.59 -16.60 -14.44
C GLU A 400 -2.55 -17.02 -15.92
N TYR A 401 -2.36 -18.32 -16.22
CA TYR A 401 -2.44 -18.81 -17.60
C TYR A 401 -3.86 -18.67 -18.16
N ASP A 402 -4.89 -19.03 -17.38
CA ASP A 402 -6.28 -18.88 -17.79
C ASP A 402 -6.62 -17.41 -18.08
N VAL A 403 -6.08 -16.50 -17.27
CA VAL A 403 -6.22 -15.05 -17.50
C VAL A 403 -5.51 -14.62 -18.79
N GLY A 404 -4.28 -15.08 -19.01
CA GLY A 404 -3.53 -14.83 -20.24
C GLY A 404 -4.27 -15.31 -21.49
N ASP A 405 -4.78 -16.54 -21.48
CA ASP A 405 -5.53 -17.11 -22.60
C ASP A 405 -6.83 -16.36 -22.87
N ASN A 406 -7.55 -15.93 -21.82
CA ASN A 406 -8.74 -15.12 -21.99
C ASN A 406 -8.42 -13.73 -22.56
N ILE A 407 -7.32 -13.11 -22.16
CA ILE A 407 -6.83 -11.87 -22.79
C ILE A 407 -6.53 -12.10 -24.27
N GLY A 408 -5.91 -13.24 -24.61
CA GLY A 408 -5.71 -13.64 -26.00
C GLY A 408 -7.02 -13.75 -26.78
N LYS A 409 -8.03 -14.43 -26.23
CA LYS A 409 -9.36 -14.55 -26.84
C LYS A 409 -10.03 -13.18 -27.05
N VAL A 410 -9.85 -12.24 -26.12
CA VAL A 410 -10.33 -10.85 -26.29
C VAL A 410 -9.61 -10.20 -27.47
N MET A 411 -8.29 -10.36 -27.59
CA MET A 411 -7.55 -9.83 -28.75
C MET A 411 -8.01 -10.42 -30.08
N ASP A 412 -8.41 -11.70 -30.10
CA ASP A 412 -8.93 -12.38 -31.29
C ASP A 412 -10.36 -11.93 -31.64
N HIS A 413 -11.23 -11.81 -30.63
CA HIS A 413 -12.62 -11.39 -30.82
C HIS A 413 -12.71 -9.94 -31.32
N TYR A 414 -11.87 -9.06 -30.78
CA TYR A 414 -11.79 -7.65 -31.14
C TYR A 414 -10.56 -7.36 -32.03
N ALA A 415 -10.31 -8.24 -33.01
CA ALA A 415 -9.12 -8.18 -33.86
C ALA A 415 -8.99 -6.86 -34.64
N ASN A 416 -10.10 -6.20 -35.00
CA ASN A 416 -10.09 -5.00 -35.84
C ASN A 416 -9.84 -3.69 -35.05
N GLY A 417 -9.87 -3.74 -33.72
CA GLY A 417 -9.83 -2.57 -32.85
C GLY A 417 -8.62 -2.57 -31.92
N ARG A 418 -8.36 -1.42 -31.27
CA ARG A 418 -7.33 -1.35 -30.23
C ARG A 418 -7.82 -2.06 -28.98
N VAL A 419 -6.92 -2.79 -28.32
CA VAL A 419 -7.20 -3.42 -27.02
C VAL A 419 -6.43 -2.65 -25.95
N ILE A 420 -7.16 -2.07 -24.99
CA ILE A 420 -6.62 -1.29 -23.88
C ILE A 420 -6.85 -2.09 -22.60
N ILE A 421 -5.79 -2.58 -21.98
CA ILE A 421 -5.86 -3.45 -20.79
C ILE A 421 -5.45 -2.63 -19.58
N SER A 422 -6.38 -2.44 -18.66
CA SER A 422 -6.11 -1.80 -17.37
C SER A 422 -5.82 -2.85 -16.31
N CYS A 423 -4.66 -2.74 -15.64
CA CYS A 423 -4.27 -3.63 -14.55
C CYS A 423 -3.37 -2.91 -13.54
N PHE A 424 -3.20 -3.50 -12.35
CA PHE A 424 -2.21 -3.02 -11.38
C PHE A 424 -0.78 -3.13 -11.94
N SER A 425 0.03 -2.08 -11.73
CA SER A 425 1.43 -2.05 -12.17
C SER A 425 2.34 -3.03 -11.43
N SER A 426 1.90 -3.58 -10.29
CA SER A 426 2.60 -4.62 -9.54
C SER A 426 2.43 -6.02 -10.12
N GLN A 427 1.44 -6.26 -10.99
CA GLN A 427 1.13 -7.59 -11.52
C GLN A 427 2.03 -7.94 -12.72
N ILE A 428 3.32 -8.07 -12.45
CA ILE A 428 4.37 -8.31 -13.45
C ILE A 428 4.12 -9.59 -14.26
N ASN A 429 3.71 -10.68 -13.59
CA ASN A 429 3.40 -11.93 -14.27
C ASN A 429 2.26 -11.77 -15.29
N ARG A 430 1.23 -11.01 -14.93
CA ARG A 430 0.11 -10.72 -15.85
C ARG A 430 0.52 -9.85 -17.02
N ILE A 431 1.38 -8.85 -16.77
CA ILE A 431 1.97 -8.04 -17.85
C ILE A 431 2.79 -8.94 -18.80
N GLY A 432 3.54 -9.91 -18.27
CA GLY A 432 4.24 -10.92 -19.06
C GLY A 432 3.28 -11.71 -19.96
N MET A 433 2.15 -12.19 -19.43
CA MET A 433 1.13 -12.89 -20.22
C MET A 433 0.52 -12.00 -21.30
N ILE A 434 0.24 -10.73 -21.00
CA ILE A 434 -0.27 -9.77 -21.99
C ILE A 434 0.73 -9.58 -23.15
N LEU A 435 2.02 -9.43 -22.83
CA LEU A 435 3.08 -9.26 -23.83
C LEU A 435 3.19 -10.48 -24.74
N GLU A 436 3.16 -11.68 -24.17
CA GLU A 436 3.22 -12.93 -24.93
C GLU A 436 2.01 -13.08 -25.87
N GLN A 437 0.81 -12.81 -25.37
CA GLN A 437 -0.42 -12.92 -26.17
C GLN A 437 -0.48 -11.85 -27.27
N ALA A 438 0.04 -10.64 -27.03
CA ALA A 438 0.18 -9.61 -28.05
C ALA A 438 1.20 -10.00 -29.12
N TYR A 439 2.36 -10.52 -28.71
CA TYR A 439 3.43 -10.97 -29.61
C TYR A 439 2.93 -12.06 -30.58
N ARG A 440 2.25 -13.09 -30.07
CA ARG A 440 1.68 -14.19 -30.88
C ARG A 440 0.72 -13.72 -31.98
N ARG A 441 0.07 -12.57 -31.77
CA ARG A 441 -0.91 -11.97 -32.69
C ARG A 441 -0.32 -10.86 -33.57
N GLY A 442 0.99 -10.64 -33.49
CA GLY A 442 1.69 -9.56 -34.19
C GLY A 442 1.21 -8.17 -33.77
N ARG A 443 0.70 -8.02 -32.54
CA ARG A 443 0.33 -6.73 -31.95
C ARG A 443 1.54 -6.13 -31.24
N LYS A 444 1.64 -4.81 -31.25
CA LYS A 444 2.63 -4.04 -30.50
C LYS A 444 2.01 -3.56 -29.19
N VAL A 445 2.83 -3.41 -28.17
CA VAL A 445 2.41 -3.02 -26.83
C VAL A 445 3.04 -1.69 -26.43
N ALA A 446 2.25 -0.79 -25.87
CA ALA A 446 2.76 0.40 -25.20
C ALA A 446 2.26 0.48 -23.76
N PHE A 447 3.16 0.83 -22.85
CA PHE A 447 2.85 1.04 -21.45
C PHE A 447 2.44 2.48 -21.18
N ALA A 448 1.30 2.65 -20.53
CA ALA A 448 0.71 3.93 -20.20
C ALA A 448 0.57 4.05 -18.67
N GLY A 449 1.58 4.65 -18.05
CA GLY A 449 1.62 4.89 -16.61
C GLY A 449 3.06 4.96 -16.09
N PHE A 450 3.35 5.93 -15.23
CA PHE A 450 4.70 6.08 -14.67
C PHE A 450 5.10 4.90 -13.79
N SER A 451 4.22 4.49 -12.88
CA SER A 451 4.43 3.31 -12.02
C SER A 451 4.64 2.04 -12.83
N MET A 452 3.88 1.86 -13.91
CA MET A 452 3.98 0.69 -14.77
C MET A 452 5.35 0.58 -15.44
N ILE A 453 5.83 1.65 -16.06
CA ILE A 453 7.15 1.67 -16.71
C ILE A 453 8.26 1.41 -15.70
N ASN A 454 8.21 2.06 -14.53
CA ASN A 454 9.21 1.86 -13.48
C ASN A 454 9.23 0.42 -12.97
N ASN A 455 8.07 -0.16 -12.69
CA ASN A 455 7.98 -1.52 -12.16
C ASN A 455 8.50 -2.55 -13.17
N ILE A 456 8.19 -2.37 -14.45
CA ILE A 456 8.70 -3.24 -15.52
C ILE A 456 10.21 -3.12 -15.66
N GLU A 457 10.76 -1.92 -15.53
CA GLU A 457 12.22 -1.72 -15.55
C GLU A 457 12.92 -2.46 -14.40
N VAL A 458 12.39 -2.37 -13.19
CA VAL A 458 12.89 -3.12 -12.04
C VAL A 458 12.74 -4.63 -12.27
N ALA A 459 11.59 -5.07 -12.75
CA ALA A 459 11.34 -6.48 -13.07
C ALA A 459 12.29 -7.04 -14.13
N LEU A 460 12.64 -6.25 -15.15
CA LEU A 460 13.61 -6.64 -16.18
C LEU A 460 15.01 -6.85 -15.59
N ARG A 461 15.45 -5.92 -14.73
CA ARG A 461 16.76 -6.02 -14.06
C ARG A 461 16.83 -7.23 -13.12
N ALA A 462 15.76 -7.46 -12.37
CA ALA A 462 15.60 -8.62 -11.49
C ALA A 462 15.27 -9.93 -12.23
N LYS A 463 15.16 -9.90 -13.57
CA LYS A 463 14.82 -11.04 -14.43
C LYS A 463 13.47 -11.69 -14.10
N CYS A 464 12.54 -10.95 -13.53
CA CYS A 464 11.19 -11.40 -13.18
C CYS A 464 10.19 -11.29 -14.35
N ILE A 465 10.59 -10.71 -15.48
CA ILE A 465 9.75 -10.62 -16.68
C ILE A 465 10.59 -10.84 -17.94
N LYS A 466 10.01 -11.56 -18.90
CA LYS A 466 10.55 -11.70 -20.26
C LYS A 466 9.72 -10.85 -21.20
N VAL A 467 10.39 -10.08 -22.05
CA VAL A 467 9.74 -9.19 -23.03
C VAL A 467 10.15 -9.65 -24.41
N PRO A 468 9.23 -10.21 -25.22
CA PRO A 468 9.56 -10.67 -26.55
C PRO A 468 10.12 -9.52 -27.41
N LYS A 469 11.14 -9.82 -28.21
CA LYS A 469 11.75 -8.86 -29.15
C LYS A 469 10.70 -8.18 -30.00
N ASP A 470 10.93 -6.89 -30.29
CA ASP A 470 10.08 -6.09 -31.16
C ASP A 470 8.58 -6.10 -30.75
N THR A 471 8.28 -6.24 -29.46
CA THR A 471 6.88 -6.21 -28.97
C THR A 471 6.52 -4.85 -28.39
N VAL A 472 7.44 -4.23 -27.65
CA VAL A 472 7.17 -2.98 -26.92
C VAL A 472 7.61 -1.76 -27.74
N MET A 473 6.73 -0.77 -27.83
CA MET A 473 6.95 0.47 -28.57
C MET A 473 6.67 1.72 -27.72
N LYS A 474 7.21 2.85 -28.17
CA LYS A 474 6.90 4.14 -27.55
C LYS A 474 5.46 4.55 -27.84
N MET A 475 4.84 5.25 -26.88
CA MET A 475 3.45 5.69 -27.01
C MET A 475 3.26 6.61 -28.23
N GLU A 476 4.26 7.43 -28.54
CA GLU A 476 4.26 8.34 -29.70
C GLU A 476 4.28 7.61 -31.04
N ASP A 477 4.80 6.39 -31.08
CA ASP A 477 4.97 5.60 -32.30
C ASP A 477 3.84 4.59 -32.48
N ILE A 478 3.38 3.97 -31.39
CA ILE A 478 2.32 2.97 -31.44
C ILE A 478 1.00 3.55 -31.98
N ILE A 479 0.70 4.81 -31.68
CA ILE A 479 -0.53 5.48 -32.12
C ILE A 479 -0.58 5.73 -33.63
N LYS A 480 0.55 5.55 -34.34
CA LYS A 480 0.65 5.66 -35.81
C LYS A 480 0.33 4.33 -36.51
N LEU A 481 0.23 3.24 -35.76
CA LEU A 481 -0.07 1.92 -36.30
C LEU A 481 -1.58 1.77 -36.55
N PRO A 482 -1.97 0.85 -37.46
CA PRO A 482 -3.34 0.38 -37.58
C PRO A 482 -3.90 -0.14 -36.23
N ASP A 483 -5.19 0.10 -35.97
CA ASP A 483 -5.81 -0.16 -34.66
C ASP A 483 -5.72 -1.64 -34.23
N ASP A 484 -5.80 -2.58 -35.19
CA ASP A 484 -5.65 -4.03 -34.99
C ASP A 484 -4.27 -4.43 -34.47
N LYS A 485 -3.25 -3.60 -34.71
CA LYS A 485 -1.88 -3.82 -34.26
C LYS A 485 -1.58 -3.19 -32.90
N VAL A 486 -2.51 -2.47 -32.29
CA VAL A 486 -2.26 -1.71 -31.05
C VAL A 486 -2.83 -2.44 -29.83
N THR A 487 -1.96 -2.69 -28.86
CA THR A 487 -2.33 -3.04 -27.48
C THR A 487 -1.74 -1.99 -26.54
N ILE A 488 -2.54 -1.47 -25.61
CA ILE A 488 -2.08 -0.51 -24.60
C ILE A 488 -2.31 -1.15 -23.24
N VAL A 489 -1.27 -1.17 -22.40
CA VAL A 489 -1.40 -1.62 -21.00
C VAL A 489 -1.29 -0.40 -20.10
N CYS A 490 -2.28 -0.16 -19.24
CA CYS A 490 -2.40 1.07 -18.48
C CYS A 490 -2.83 0.88 -17.03
N THR A 491 -2.55 1.89 -16.20
CA THR A 491 -3.09 1.96 -14.83
C THR A 491 -4.48 2.61 -14.80
N GLY A 492 -5.14 2.58 -13.65
CA GLY A 492 -6.46 3.19 -13.46
C GLY A 492 -7.61 2.20 -13.33
N SER A 493 -7.30 0.95 -12.99
CA SER A 493 -8.28 -0.11 -12.92
C SER A 493 -9.16 -0.02 -11.66
N GLN A 494 -8.82 0.84 -10.70
CA GLN A 494 -9.61 1.16 -9.51
C GLN A 494 -10.38 2.49 -9.63
N GLY A 495 -10.35 3.13 -10.80
CA GLY A 495 -11.01 4.42 -11.03
C GLY A 495 -10.30 5.60 -10.37
N GLU A 496 -8.99 5.50 -10.12
CA GLU A 496 -8.24 6.57 -9.47
C GLU A 496 -8.22 7.83 -10.35
N LEU A 497 -8.51 8.99 -9.74
CA LEU A 497 -8.76 10.24 -10.47
C LEU A 497 -7.62 10.63 -11.43
N ASN A 498 -6.37 10.48 -10.99
CA ASN A 498 -5.17 10.86 -11.75
C ASN A 498 -4.58 9.73 -12.59
N ALA A 499 -5.18 8.54 -12.54
CA ALA A 499 -4.65 7.40 -13.28
C ALA A 499 -4.90 7.53 -14.79
N VAL A 500 -4.24 6.66 -15.55
CA VAL A 500 -4.20 6.76 -17.01
C VAL A 500 -5.58 6.59 -17.63
N LEU A 501 -6.35 5.61 -17.16
CA LEU A 501 -7.67 5.33 -17.70
C LEU A 501 -8.65 6.50 -17.53
N ASN A 502 -8.69 7.12 -16.34
CA ASN A 502 -9.56 8.27 -16.11
C ASN A 502 -9.15 9.52 -16.93
N ARG A 503 -7.85 9.70 -17.18
CA ARG A 503 -7.37 10.74 -18.12
C ARG A 503 -7.80 10.46 -19.55
N MET A 504 -7.97 9.20 -19.96
CA MET A 504 -8.52 8.86 -21.28
C MET A 504 -10.01 9.17 -21.35
N VAL A 505 -10.77 8.83 -20.31
CA VAL A 505 -12.21 9.15 -20.19
C VAL A 505 -12.47 10.65 -20.29
N THR A 506 -11.68 11.45 -19.58
CA THR A 506 -11.84 12.92 -19.57
C THR A 506 -11.23 13.61 -20.79
N GLY A 507 -10.65 12.86 -21.73
CA GLY A 507 -9.96 13.40 -22.92
C GLY A 507 -8.63 14.11 -22.60
N ALA A 508 -8.17 14.08 -21.35
CA ALA A 508 -6.95 14.74 -20.88
C ALA A 508 -5.66 13.96 -21.19
N HIS A 509 -5.75 12.72 -21.66
CA HIS A 509 -4.57 11.92 -21.98
C HIS A 509 -3.88 12.43 -23.26
N LYS A 510 -2.60 12.82 -23.15
CA LYS A 510 -1.82 13.50 -24.21
C LYS A 510 -1.85 12.82 -25.58
N PHE A 511 -1.81 11.48 -25.62
CA PHE A 511 -1.62 10.71 -26.86
C PHE A 511 -2.83 9.87 -27.28
N ILE A 512 -3.77 9.65 -26.36
CA ILE A 512 -4.83 8.65 -26.57
C ILE A 512 -6.16 9.33 -26.30
N LYS A 513 -7.02 9.32 -27.31
CA LYS A 513 -8.45 9.56 -27.19
C LYS A 513 -9.18 8.24 -27.43
N ILE A 514 -10.26 8.03 -26.70
CA ILE A 514 -11.09 6.84 -26.87
C ILE A 514 -11.79 6.89 -28.24
N LYS A 515 -11.88 5.72 -28.89
CA LYS A 515 -12.60 5.50 -30.15
C LYS A 515 -13.71 4.48 -29.90
N ALA A 516 -14.77 4.54 -30.72
CA ALA A 516 -15.84 3.54 -30.69
C ALA A 516 -15.37 2.11 -31.06
N SER A 517 -14.23 2.00 -31.75
CA SER A 517 -13.58 0.71 -32.07
C SER A 517 -12.71 0.16 -30.93
N ASP A 518 -12.55 0.88 -29.82
CA ASP A 518 -11.71 0.43 -28.70
C ASP A 518 -12.42 -0.61 -27.85
N THR A 519 -11.63 -1.56 -27.35
CA THR A 519 -12.04 -2.49 -26.30
C THR A 519 -11.17 -2.26 -25.08
N ILE A 520 -11.79 -1.86 -23.97
CA ILE A 520 -11.14 -1.69 -22.67
C ILE A 520 -11.39 -2.92 -21.80
N VAL A 521 -10.32 -3.52 -21.30
CA VAL A 521 -10.37 -4.68 -20.40
C VAL A 521 -9.94 -4.24 -19.01
N PHE A 522 -10.84 -4.37 -18.03
CA PHE A 522 -10.50 -4.21 -16.62
C PHE A 522 -9.97 -5.55 -16.08
N SER A 523 -8.65 -5.72 -16.12
CA SER A 523 -7.96 -6.92 -15.64
C SER A 523 -7.63 -6.82 -14.13
N SER A 524 -8.61 -6.39 -13.34
CA SER A 524 -8.57 -6.35 -11.87
C SER A 524 -9.98 -6.43 -11.28
N ASN A 525 -10.07 -6.84 -10.02
CA ASN A 525 -11.28 -6.66 -9.22
C ASN A 525 -11.24 -5.30 -8.51
N PRO A 526 -12.39 -4.62 -8.36
CA PRO A 526 -12.49 -3.47 -7.45
C PRO A 526 -12.08 -3.88 -6.03
N ILE A 527 -11.21 -3.11 -5.42
CA ILE A 527 -10.90 -3.20 -4.00
C ILE A 527 -12.12 -2.68 -3.24
N PRO A 528 -12.56 -3.34 -2.15
CA PRO A 528 -13.67 -2.86 -1.33
C PRO A 528 -13.54 -1.37 -0.98
N GLY A 529 -14.57 -0.60 -1.33
CA GLY A 529 -14.62 0.87 -1.19
C GLY A 529 -14.39 1.64 -2.50
N ASN A 530 -13.71 1.05 -3.49
CA ASN A 530 -13.43 1.69 -4.78
C ASN A 530 -14.50 1.43 -5.85
N GLU A 531 -15.52 0.62 -5.55
CA GLU A 531 -16.57 0.26 -6.53
C GLU A 531 -17.23 1.48 -7.18
N PRO A 532 -17.60 2.55 -6.45
CA PRO A 532 -18.21 3.73 -7.07
C PRO A 532 -17.27 4.41 -8.09
N HIS A 533 -15.97 4.48 -7.80
CA HIS A 533 -14.98 5.08 -8.70
C HIS A 533 -14.80 4.27 -9.99
N VAL A 534 -14.76 2.93 -9.86
CA VAL A 534 -14.70 2.02 -11.00
C VAL A 534 -15.94 2.18 -11.87
N VAL A 535 -17.13 2.20 -11.27
CA VAL A 535 -18.40 2.38 -12.01
C VAL A 535 -18.43 3.70 -12.77
N ASN A 536 -18.03 4.82 -12.14
CA ASN A 536 -17.97 6.12 -12.80
C ASN A 536 -17.00 6.12 -14.01
N THR A 537 -15.87 5.44 -13.88
CA THR A 537 -14.88 5.30 -14.97
C THR A 537 -15.46 4.50 -16.12
N VAL A 538 -16.16 3.39 -15.83
CA VAL A 538 -16.83 2.54 -16.83
C VAL A 538 -17.91 3.32 -17.57
N ASP A 539 -18.77 4.03 -16.85
CA ASP A 539 -19.81 4.87 -17.44
C ASP A 539 -19.20 5.90 -18.39
N GLY A 540 -18.08 6.52 -17.99
CA GLY A 540 -17.35 7.45 -18.85
C GLY A 540 -16.82 6.79 -20.13
N LEU A 541 -16.21 5.61 -20.03
CA LEU A 541 -15.72 4.86 -21.20
C LEU A 541 -16.86 4.45 -22.16
N LEU A 542 -17.99 3.99 -21.61
CA LEU A 542 -19.17 3.62 -22.38
C LEU A 542 -19.79 4.84 -23.07
N ARG A 543 -19.82 6.02 -22.42
CA ARG A 543 -20.28 7.29 -23.03
C ARG A 543 -19.40 7.73 -24.20
N GLU A 544 -18.09 7.47 -24.14
CA GLU A 544 -17.17 7.69 -25.25
C GLU A 544 -17.31 6.64 -26.37
N GLY A 545 -18.21 5.65 -26.21
CA GLY A 545 -18.60 4.68 -27.23
C GLY A 545 -17.76 3.41 -27.28
N ALA A 546 -16.85 3.21 -26.33
CA ALA A 546 -15.98 2.04 -26.33
C ALA A 546 -16.63 0.81 -25.68
N GLN A 547 -16.15 -0.38 -26.05
CA GLN A 547 -16.54 -1.63 -25.41
C GLN A 547 -15.76 -1.82 -24.10
N VAL A 548 -16.43 -2.26 -23.04
CA VAL A 548 -15.81 -2.47 -21.74
C VAL A 548 -16.05 -3.91 -21.27
N ILE A 549 -14.97 -4.60 -20.90
CA ILE A 549 -14.99 -5.96 -20.38
C ILE A 549 -14.55 -5.92 -18.92
N GLN A 550 -15.36 -6.52 -18.03
CA GLN A 550 -15.06 -6.60 -16.59
C GLN A 550 -15.23 -8.02 -16.05
N ASN A 551 -14.61 -8.29 -14.91
CA ASN A 551 -14.83 -9.57 -14.23
C ASN A 551 -16.30 -9.68 -13.78
N GLY A 552 -16.94 -10.82 -14.09
CA GLY A 552 -18.33 -11.10 -13.72
C GLY A 552 -19.41 -10.29 -14.44
N LYS A 553 -19.04 -9.44 -15.41
CA LYS A 553 -19.97 -8.64 -16.23
C LYS A 553 -19.45 -8.59 -17.67
N THR A 554 -20.22 -9.14 -18.60
CA THR A 554 -19.98 -9.08 -20.05
C THR A 554 -21.04 -8.24 -20.71
#